data_AF-A0AAV6LR19-F1
#
_entry.id   AF-A0AAV6LR19-F1
#
_cell.length_a   1.000
_cell.length_b   1.000
_cell.length_c   1.000
_cell.angle_alpha   90.00
_cell.angle_beta   90.00
_cell.angle_gamma   90.00
#
_symmetry.space_group_name_H-M   'P 1'
#
loop_
_entity.id
_entity.type
_entity.pdbx_description
1 polymer ?
#
loop_
_entity_poly.entity_id
_entity_poly.type
_entity_poly.pdbx_seq_one_letter_code
_entity_poly.pdbx_strand_id
1 'polypeptide(L)'
;MEKEMGGDDTPTTPAHGDATTISAVHPDILQTHILTRLDGPTLASAACASSQLHALSTQETLWQQICHRTWPSTADPRVRRLISSFPSGYRSFYSDSFQYLDGHRRSRPSRRPPPAYIISAVDIRYQNQLILSKVHVAETESDPSLPFRVDLLGPKEAAPMPVNLDIREDKCLSNLEENLTLSWILIDPTRTRAADVSSRRPVLVRRNWLANDVELRYATVLSGGELVQCLVAVTCGGGGTGLAVGEVRLDVEDMEGKKLGWKSLGAAVEGGRKRRGGKGEERERYEGWWREERERRQRKRRRENRRVTVLFVTPVVILLSVLLSVLVFVGIKFLQLLVSPFNG
;
A
#
# COMPACT_ATOMS: atom_id res chain seq x y z
N MET A 1 51.58 45.97 63.77
CA MET A 1 50.27 45.37 64.08
C MET A 1 49.57 45.11 62.77
N GLU A 2 49.17 43.84 62.58
CA GLU A 2 48.14 43.33 61.65
C GLU A 2 48.32 43.66 60.15
N LYS A 3 48.73 42.75 59.26
CA LYS A 3 48.37 41.34 58.98
C LYS A 3 46.96 41.19 58.36
N GLU A 4 46.98 40.68 57.12
CA GLU A 4 45.92 39.89 56.43
C GLU A 4 44.67 40.65 55.94
N MET A 5 43.98 40.30 54.84
CA MET A 5 44.14 39.31 53.76
C MET A 5 42.99 39.57 52.75
N GLY A 6 43.15 39.15 51.50
CA GLY A 6 42.04 38.76 50.62
C GLY A 6 41.51 39.87 49.71
N GLY A 7 41.28 39.64 48.43
CA GLY A 7 41.46 38.48 47.58
C GLY A 7 41.25 39.00 46.16
N ASP A 8 42.21 38.78 45.28
CA ASP A 8 42.06 39.12 43.87
C ASP A 8 41.36 37.93 43.20
N ASP A 9 40.02 37.96 43.19
CA ASP A 9 39.19 37.04 42.44
C ASP A 9 39.36 37.34 40.95
N THR A 10 40.42 36.79 40.37
CA THR A 10 40.49 36.62 38.92
C THR A 10 39.44 35.59 38.53
N PRO A 11 38.43 35.95 37.72
CA PRO A 11 37.50 34.95 37.21
C PRO A 11 38.30 34.07 36.25
N THR A 12 38.71 32.91 36.75
CA THR A 12 39.22 31.82 35.93
C THR A 12 38.08 31.46 34.99
N THR A 13 38.16 32.01 33.77
CA THR A 13 37.28 31.63 32.67
C THR A 13 37.47 30.13 32.51
N PRO A 14 36.43 29.30 32.72
CA PRO A 14 36.57 27.88 32.48
C PRO A 14 37.02 27.73 31.04
N ALA A 15 38.16 27.05 30.85
CA ALA A 15 38.69 26.70 29.54
C ALA A 15 37.51 26.18 28.72
N HIS A 16 37.07 27.01 27.76
CA HIS A 16 36.04 26.65 26.81
C HIS A 16 36.67 25.48 26.06
N GLY A 17 36.27 24.25 26.37
CA GLY A 17 36.73 23.09 25.64
C GLY A 17 36.47 23.39 24.18
N ASP A 18 37.52 23.42 23.36
CA ASP A 18 37.45 23.72 21.93
C ASP A 18 36.40 22.82 21.29
N ALA A 19 35.19 23.35 21.18
CA ALA A 19 34.05 22.63 20.65
C ALA A 19 34.26 22.56 19.14
N THR A 20 34.94 21.50 18.70
CA THR A 20 35.12 21.22 17.28
C THR A 20 33.76 20.98 16.66
N THR A 21 33.39 21.87 15.73
CA THR A 21 32.12 21.78 15.01
C THR A 21 32.24 20.77 13.87
N ILE A 22 31.12 20.18 13.43
CA ILE A 22 31.10 19.27 12.28
C ILE A 22 31.68 19.92 11.00
N SER A 23 31.59 21.25 10.89
CA SER A 23 32.16 22.03 9.79
C SER A 23 33.69 22.00 9.74
N ALA A 24 34.36 21.64 10.85
CA ALA A 24 35.81 21.46 10.90
C ALA A 24 36.26 20.13 10.26
N VAL A 25 35.35 19.19 10.02
CA VAL A 25 35.65 17.93 9.31
C VAL A 25 35.79 18.23 7.82
N HIS A 26 36.83 17.67 7.20
CA HIS A 26 37.07 17.84 5.77
C HIS A 26 35.86 17.38 4.93
N PRO A 27 35.41 18.14 3.91
CA PRO A 27 34.26 17.80 3.08
C PRO A 27 34.32 16.38 2.49
N ASP A 28 35.51 15.92 2.07
CA ASP A 28 35.66 14.57 1.52
C ASP A 28 35.36 13.47 2.53
N ILE A 29 35.69 13.67 3.82
CA ILE A 29 35.38 12.70 4.88
C ILE A 29 33.87 12.69 5.13
N LEU A 30 33.25 13.87 5.17
CA LEU A 30 31.79 13.99 5.28
C LEU A 30 31.12 13.26 4.11
N GLN A 31 31.55 13.53 2.88
CA GLN A 31 30.96 13.00 1.66
C GLN A 31 31.17 11.50 1.51
N THR A 32 32.38 10.98 1.72
CA THR A 32 32.73 9.59 1.37
C THR A 32 32.50 8.60 2.51
N HIS A 33 32.61 9.03 3.77
CA HIS A 33 32.55 8.12 4.92
C HIS A 33 31.34 8.33 5.83
N ILE A 34 30.78 9.54 5.89
CA ILE A 34 29.66 9.86 6.80
C ILE A 34 28.34 9.81 6.04
N LEU A 35 28.16 10.66 5.02
CA LEU A 35 26.90 10.80 4.29
C LEU A 35 26.50 9.54 3.51
N THR A 36 27.46 8.77 2.99
CA THR A 36 27.24 7.49 2.30
C THR A 36 26.62 6.40 3.19
N ARG A 37 26.67 6.57 4.52
CA ARG A 37 26.12 5.61 5.49
C ARG A 37 24.69 5.92 5.90
N LEU A 38 24.20 7.13 5.61
CA LEU A 38 22.87 7.58 5.98
C LEU A 38 21.80 6.99 5.05
N ASP A 39 20.61 6.74 5.59
CA ASP A 39 19.43 6.45 4.77
C ASP A 39 18.82 7.74 4.20
N GLY A 40 17.94 7.62 3.21
CA GLY A 40 17.35 8.78 2.53
C GLY A 40 16.73 9.83 3.47
N PRO A 41 15.89 9.44 4.46
CA PRO A 41 15.32 10.40 5.41
C PRO A 41 16.37 11.08 6.30
N THR A 42 17.36 10.33 6.80
CA THR A 42 18.41 10.92 7.64
C THR A 42 19.31 11.85 6.81
N LEU A 43 19.61 11.49 5.55
CA LEU A 43 20.34 12.35 4.63
C LEU A 43 19.56 13.65 4.33
N ALA A 44 18.25 13.56 4.09
CA ALA A 44 17.40 14.73 3.92
C ALA A 44 17.37 15.61 5.16
N SER A 45 17.32 15.01 6.36
CA SER A 45 17.38 15.75 7.64
C SER A 45 18.73 16.44 7.82
N ALA A 46 19.84 15.77 7.50
CA ALA A 46 21.18 16.34 7.56
C ALA A 46 21.33 17.54 6.61
N ALA A 47 20.73 17.45 5.42
CA ALA A 47 20.71 18.53 4.43
C ALA A 47 20.00 19.80 4.91
N CYS A 48 19.18 19.73 5.95
CA CYS A 48 18.50 20.89 6.55
C CYS A 48 19.32 21.56 7.67
N ALA A 49 20.40 20.93 8.15
CA ALA A 49 21.13 21.41 9.32
C ALA A 49 22.12 22.54 9.00
N SER A 50 22.69 22.59 7.79
CA SER A 50 23.59 23.66 7.36
C SER A 50 23.68 23.75 5.82
N SER A 51 24.18 24.87 5.30
CA SER A 51 24.43 25.04 3.85
C SER A 51 25.49 24.08 3.31
N GLN A 52 26.53 23.80 4.09
CA GLN A 52 27.57 22.82 3.74
C GLN A 52 26.99 21.42 3.60
N LEU A 53 26.22 20.96 4.61
CA LEU A 53 25.58 19.64 4.58
C LEU A 53 24.51 19.58 3.49
N HIS A 54 23.80 20.66 3.23
CA HIS A 54 22.87 20.76 2.11
C HIS A 54 23.56 20.51 0.77
N ALA A 55 24.66 21.23 0.50
CA ALA A 55 25.41 21.11 -0.74
C ALA A 55 25.96 19.68 -0.94
N LEU A 56 26.54 19.09 0.11
CA LEU A 56 27.08 17.72 0.05
C LEU A 56 25.97 16.66 -0.08
N SER A 57 24.84 16.82 0.61
CA SER A 57 23.73 15.86 0.59
C SER A 57 22.89 15.90 -0.69
N THR A 58 23.07 16.91 -1.55
CA THR A 58 22.33 17.06 -2.81
C THR A 58 23.02 16.32 -3.97
N GLN A 59 24.18 15.71 -3.74
CA GLN A 59 24.89 14.95 -4.76
C GLN A 59 24.10 13.74 -5.27
N GLU A 60 23.98 13.65 -6.59
CA GLU A 60 23.20 12.63 -7.28
C GLU A 60 23.69 11.21 -6.99
N THR A 61 25.00 11.02 -6.86
CA THR A 61 25.62 9.71 -6.59
C THR A 61 25.20 9.13 -5.24
N LEU A 62 24.99 9.97 -4.22
CA LEU A 62 24.49 9.54 -2.91
C LEU A 62 23.05 9.01 -3.04
N TRP A 63 22.18 9.78 -3.69
CA TRP A 63 20.78 9.37 -3.90
C TRP A 63 20.66 8.14 -4.80
N GLN A 64 21.53 8.01 -5.80
CA GLN A 64 21.62 6.81 -6.63
C GLN A 64 21.98 5.57 -5.80
N GLN A 65 23.03 5.66 -4.97
CA GLN A 65 23.44 4.56 -4.09
C GLN A 65 22.34 4.20 -3.09
N ILE A 66 21.67 5.21 -2.52
CA ILE A 66 20.52 5.00 -1.61
C ILE A 66 19.38 4.29 -2.34
N CYS A 67 19.04 4.70 -3.57
CA CYS A 67 18.00 4.04 -4.37
C CYS A 67 18.37 2.59 -4.66
N HIS A 68 19.58 2.30 -5.16
CA HIS A 68 20.02 0.93 -5.45
C HIS A 68 20.04 0.05 -4.19
N ARG A 69 20.44 0.60 -3.03
CA ARG A 69 20.45 -0.14 -1.76
C ARG A 69 19.04 -0.42 -1.25
N THR A 70 18.14 0.55 -1.39
CA THR A 70 16.75 0.44 -0.93
C THR A 70 15.95 -0.49 -1.85
N TRP A 71 16.03 -0.24 -3.15
CA TRP A 71 15.30 -0.90 -4.24
C TRP A 71 16.28 -1.39 -5.32
N PRO A 72 16.82 -2.62 -5.20
CA PRO A 72 17.79 -3.18 -6.14
C PRO A 72 17.34 -3.15 -7.60
N SER A 73 16.03 -3.22 -7.85
CA SER A 73 15.43 -3.12 -9.19
C SER A 73 15.76 -1.79 -9.89
N THR A 74 16.14 -0.75 -9.15
CA THR A 74 16.59 0.53 -9.72
C THR A 74 17.96 0.49 -10.37
N ALA A 75 18.76 -0.56 -10.12
CA ALA A 75 20.03 -0.77 -10.80
C ALA A 75 19.88 -1.28 -12.25
N ASP A 76 18.67 -1.72 -12.65
CA ASP A 76 18.38 -2.14 -14.02
C ASP A 76 18.64 -0.99 -15.02
N PRO A 77 19.34 -1.24 -16.15
CA PRO A 77 19.68 -0.19 -17.11
C PRO A 77 18.48 0.59 -17.67
N ARG A 78 17.30 -0.02 -17.78
CA ARG A 78 16.07 0.65 -18.24
C ARG A 78 15.60 1.64 -17.18
N VAL A 79 15.56 1.20 -15.92
CA VAL A 79 15.15 2.05 -14.79
C VAL A 79 16.15 3.18 -14.57
N ARG A 80 17.46 2.89 -14.62
CA ARG A 80 18.51 3.92 -14.51
C ARG A 80 18.39 5.03 -15.54
N ARG A 81 18.15 4.67 -16.81
CA ARG A 81 17.94 5.65 -17.89
C ARG A 81 16.69 6.50 -17.65
N LEU A 82 15.61 5.89 -17.17
CA LEU A 82 14.39 6.63 -16.85
C LEU A 82 14.56 7.56 -15.65
N ILE A 83 15.18 7.10 -14.56
CA ILE A 83 15.40 7.96 -13.39
C ILE A 83 16.27 9.15 -13.77
N SER A 84 17.26 8.98 -14.65
CA SER A 84 18.09 10.10 -15.12
C SER A 84 17.33 11.18 -15.89
N SER A 85 16.13 10.89 -16.40
CA SER A 85 15.27 11.91 -17.04
C SER A 85 14.34 12.63 -16.05
N PHE A 86 14.36 12.29 -14.76
CA PHE A 86 13.55 12.98 -13.76
C PHE A 86 14.14 14.36 -13.45
N PRO A 87 13.31 15.36 -13.07
CA PRO A 87 13.78 16.73 -12.81
C PRO A 87 14.89 16.87 -11.76
N SER A 88 14.98 15.94 -10.80
CA SER A 88 16.07 15.85 -9.82
C SER A 88 16.57 14.42 -9.67
N GLY A 89 16.58 13.69 -10.79
CA GLY A 89 17.08 12.33 -10.89
C GLY A 89 16.64 11.39 -9.77
N TYR A 90 17.61 10.72 -9.15
CA TYR A 90 17.41 9.76 -8.07
C TYR A 90 16.81 10.40 -6.82
N ARG A 91 17.08 11.68 -6.54
CA ARG A 91 16.51 12.37 -5.38
C ARG A 91 14.99 12.53 -5.53
N SER A 92 14.53 12.98 -6.70
CA SER A 92 13.08 13.05 -6.99
C SER A 92 12.44 11.67 -7.02
N PHE A 93 13.08 10.69 -7.66
CA PHE A 93 12.58 9.32 -7.69
C PHE A 93 12.44 8.73 -6.28
N TYR A 94 13.44 8.95 -5.42
CA TYR A 94 13.40 8.52 -4.03
C TYR A 94 12.24 9.19 -3.30
N SER A 95 12.09 10.52 -3.41
CA SER A 95 10.99 11.23 -2.75
C SER A 95 9.61 10.77 -3.22
N ASP A 96 9.46 10.41 -4.49
CA ASP A 96 8.23 9.94 -5.10
C ASP A 96 7.87 8.51 -4.65
N SER A 97 8.88 7.64 -4.59
CA SER A 97 8.72 6.22 -4.24
C SER A 97 8.71 6.00 -2.73
N PHE A 98 9.38 6.86 -1.97
CA PHE A 98 9.46 6.75 -0.53
C PHE A 98 8.15 7.20 0.10
N GLN A 99 7.62 6.34 0.96
CA GLN A 99 6.36 6.52 1.67
C GLN A 99 6.50 7.75 2.60
N TYR A 100 6.00 8.91 2.20
CA TYR A 100 6.11 10.19 2.91
C TYR A 100 4.79 10.67 3.53
N LEU A 101 4.85 11.01 4.82
CA LEU A 101 3.77 11.65 5.60
C LEU A 101 3.22 12.90 4.90
N ASP A 102 2.05 12.82 4.26
CA ASP A 102 1.23 14.02 4.06
C ASP A 102 -0.26 13.70 3.92
N GLY A 103 -1.07 14.55 4.54
CA GLY A 103 -2.52 14.47 4.60
C GLY A 103 -3.17 15.29 3.50
N HIS A 104 -4.13 14.66 2.81
CA HIS A 104 -5.31 15.35 2.28
C HIS A 104 -5.05 16.49 1.27
N ARG A 105 -4.20 16.28 0.26
CA ARG A 105 -4.32 17.05 -0.99
C ARG A 105 -5.21 16.29 -1.97
N ARG A 106 -6.43 16.78 -2.16
CA ARG A 106 -7.27 16.40 -3.29
C ARG A 106 -6.58 16.88 -4.56
N SER A 107 -5.96 15.95 -5.25
CA SER A 107 -5.41 16.13 -6.58
C SER A 107 -6.56 16.26 -7.57
N ARG A 108 -6.45 17.25 -8.48
CA ARG A 108 -7.39 17.36 -9.60
C ARG A 108 -7.14 16.20 -10.56
N PRO A 109 -8.20 15.61 -11.13
CA PRO A 109 -8.04 14.55 -12.13
C PRO A 109 -7.21 15.08 -13.31
N SER A 110 -6.16 14.32 -13.63
CA SER A 110 -5.29 14.57 -14.77
C SER A 110 -6.10 14.51 -16.06
N ARG A 111 -6.07 15.58 -16.86
CA ARG A 111 -6.66 15.60 -18.22
C ARG A 111 -5.71 15.01 -19.28
N ARG A 112 -4.54 14.55 -18.87
CA ARG A 112 -3.51 14.04 -19.78
C ARG A 112 -3.83 12.60 -20.20
N PRO A 113 -3.44 12.20 -21.43
CA PRO A 113 -3.59 10.83 -21.86
C PRO A 113 -2.81 9.87 -20.92
N PRO A 114 -3.22 8.59 -20.86
CA PRO A 114 -2.39 7.57 -20.24
C PRO A 114 -1.03 7.48 -20.99
N PRO A 115 0.05 7.06 -20.30
CA PRO A 115 1.30 6.75 -20.98
C PRO A 115 1.08 5.56 -21.93
N ALA A 116 2.02 5.29 -22.83
CA ALA A 116 1.98 4.10 -23.68
C ALA A 116 2.33 2.82 -22.90
N TYR A 117 3.21 2.95 -21.90
CA TYR A 117 3.61 1.87 -21.02
C TYR A 117 4.02 2.39 -19.64
N ILE A 118 4.06 1.48 -18.68
CA ILE A 118 4.55 1.68 -17.31
C ILE A 118 5.60 0.65 -17.00
N ILE A 119 6.51 1.02 -16.11
CA ILE A 119 7.47 0.09 -15.55
C ILE A 119 7.12 -0.22 -14.10
N SER A 120 7.02 -1.51 -13.79
CA SER A 120 7.00 -2.04 -12.42
C SER A 120 8.41 -2.45 -12.03
N ALA A 121 8.95 -1.83 -10.98
CA ALA A 121 10.21 -2.20 -10.37
C ALA A 121 9.89 -2.84 -9.01
N VAL A 122 10.15 -4.15 -8.89
CA VAL A 122 9.67 -4.96 -7.78
C VAL A 122 10.85 -5.63 -7.07
N ASP A 123 10.88 -5.49 -5.75
CA ASP A 123 11.88 -6.13 -4.90
C ASP A 123 11.20 -6.83 -3.72
N ILE A 124 11.57 -8.09 -3.49
CA ILE A 124 11.10 -8.92 -2.38
C ILE A 124 12.30 -9.36 -1.55
N ARG A 125 12.21 -9.19 -0.24
CA ARG A 125 13.27 -9.52 0.70
C ARG A 125 12.74 -10.34 1.87
N TYR A 126 13.56 -11.26 2.37
CA TYR A 126 13.35 -11.92 3.65
C TYR A 126 14.52 -11.61 4.57
N GLN A 127 14.25 -11.10 5.77
CA GLN A 127 15.29 -10.67 6.72
C GLN A 127 16.34 -9.74 6.07
N ASN A 128 15.87 -8.82 5.24
CA ASN A 128 16.69 -7.88 4.46
C ASN A 128 17.57 -8.51 3.35
N GLN A 129 17.58 -9.83 3.21
CA GLN A 129 18.22 -10.53 2.08
C GLN A 129 17.29 -10.54 0.87
N LEU A 130 17.83 -10.29 -0.32
CA LEU A 130 17.08 -10.21 -1.56
C LEU A 130 16.68 -11.60 -2.04
N ILE A 131 15.39 -11.81 -2.29
CA ILE A 131 14.85 -13.03 -2.90
C ILE A 131 14.61 -12.80 -4.39
N LEU A 132 13.95 -11.68 -4.70
CA LEU A 132 13.54 -11.33 -6.05
C LEU A 132 13.80 -9.83 -6.26
N SER A 133 14.40 -9.50 -7.40
CA SER A 133 14.45 -8.14 -7.93
C SER A 133 14.17 -8.22 -9.42
N LYS A 134 13.07 -7.60 -9.86
CA LYS A 134 12.62 -7.73 -11.25
C LYS A 134 11.99 -6.44 -11.73
N VAL A 135 12.23 -6.16 -13.02
CA VAL A 135 11.64 -5.03 -13.73
C VAL A 135 10.71 -5.60 -14.80
N HIS A 136 9.46 -5.14 -14.81
CA HIS A 136 8.45 -5.55 -15.77
C HIS A 136 7.87 -4.32 -16.47
N VAL A 137 7.68 -4.42 -17.79
CA VAL A 137 7.07 -3.35 -18.58
C VAL A 137 5.66 -3.80 -18.93
N ALA A 138 4.68 -3.00 -18.51
CA ALA A 138 3.27 -3.23 -18.81
C ALA A 138 2.79 -2.17 -19.80
N GLU A 139 2.19 -2.59 -20.90
CA GLU A 139 1.54 -1.69 -21.85
C GLU A 139 0.23 -1.15 -21.26
N THR A 140 -0.04 0.13 -21.52
CA THR A 140 -1.25 0.82 -21.04
C THR A 140 -2.18 1.24 -22.17
N GLU A 141 -1.88 0.83 -23.41
CA GLU A 141 -2.63 1.18 -24.61
C GLU A 141 -3.94 0.38 -24.78
N SER A 142 -4.12 -0.71 -24.03
CA SER A 142 -5.41 -1.41 -24.00
C SER A 142 -6.49 -0.52 -23.39
N ASP A 143 -7.76 -0.72 -23.79
CA ASP A 143 -8.95 -0.02 -23.28
C ASP A 143 -8.76 0.44 -21.82
N PRO A 144 -8.75 1.77 -21.54
CA PRO A 144 -8.47 2.32 -20.22
C PRO A 144 -9.40 1.82 -19.09
N SER A 145 -10.51 1.17 -19.47
CA SER A 145 -11.47 0.55 -18.56
C SER A 145 -11.17 -0.91 -18.22
N LEU A 146 -10.23 -1.56 -18.90
CA LEU A 146 -9.80 -2.92 -18.57
C LEU A 146 -9.08 -2.97 -17.22
N PRO A 147 -9.28 -4.05 -16.45
CA PRO A 147 -8.55 -4.30 -15.21
C PRO A 147 -7.04 -4.18 -15.39
N PHE A 148 -6.41 -3.27 -14.65
CA PHE A 148 -4.96 -3.21 -14.57
C PHE A 148 -4.47 -4.35 -13.67
N ARG A 149 -3.72 -5.28 -14.27
CA ARG A 149 -3.16 -6.45 -13.60
C ARG A 149 -1.74 -6.67 -14.09
N VAL A 150 -0.83 -6.92 -13.17
CA VAL A 150 0.56 -7.27 -13.51
C VAL A 150 0.93 -8.57 -12.83
N ASP A 151 1.22 -9.59 -13.63
CA ASP A 151 1.77 -10.88 -13.19
C ASP A 151 3.29 -10.86 -13.40
N LEU A 152 4.05 -10.83 -12.31
CA LEU A 152 5.50 -10.61 -12.36
C LEU A 152 6.29 -11.89 -12.69
N LEU A 153 5.80 -13.02 -12.19
CA LEU A 153 6.43 -14.34 -12.35
C LEU A 153 5.58 -15.21 -13.27
N GLY A 154 6.22 -15.90 -14.21
CA GLY A 154 5.53 -16.84 -15.10
C GLY A 154 5.08 -18.12 -14.38
N PRO A 155 4.21 -18.95 -15.00
CA PRO A 155 3.61 -20.14 -14.36
C PRO A 155 4.58 -21.21 -13.81
N LYS A 156 5.87 -21.13 -14.17
CA LYS A 156 6.93 -22.07 -13.73
C LYS A 156 8.13 -21.35 -13.11
N GLU A 157 8.05 -20.03 -12.98
CA GLU A 157 9.12 -19.23 -12.41
C GLU A 157 8.91 -19.20 -10.89
N ALA A 158 9.94 -19.57 -10.13
CA ALA A 158 9.92 -19.49 -8.68
C ALA A 158 11.30 -19.03 -8.18
N ALA A 159 11.29 -18.14 -7.19
CA ALA A 159 12.50 -17.67 -6.53
C ALA A 159 12.67 -18.39 -5.18
N PRO A 160 13.73 -19.17 -4.98
CA PRO A 160 13.94 -19.91 -3.74
C PRO A 160 14.14 -18.95 -2.56
N MET A 161 13.59 -19.30 -1.40
CA MET A 161 13.82 -18.55 -0.16
C MET A 161 15.27 -18.80 0.33
N PRO A 162 15.97 -17.80 0.89
CA PRO A 162 17.32 -17.97 1.42
C PRO A 162 17.39 -18.88 2.66
N VAL A 163 16.24 -19.17 3.28
CA VAL A 163 16.13 -20.01 4.48
C VAL A 163 15.16 -21.15 4.20
N ASN A 164 15.50 -22.34 4.70
CA ASN A 164 14.59 -23.48 4.66
C ASN A 164 13.48 -23.28 5.70
N LEU A 165 12.34 -22.75 5.24
CA LEU A 165 11.12 -22.62 6.03
C LEU A 165 10.17 -23.76 5.65
N ASP A 166 9.65 -24.48 6.64
CA ASP A 166 8.57 -25.45 6.44
C ASP A 166 7.22 -24.79 6.74
N ILE A 167 6.32 -24.80 5.75
CA ILE A 167 4.94 -24.29 5.87
C ILE A 167 4.17 -25.02 6.97
N ARG A 168 4.54 -26.25 7.31
CA ARG A 168 3.91 -27.06 8.37
C ARG A 168 4.23 -26.55 9.76
N GLU A 169 5.31 -25.81 9.95
CA GLU A 169 5.67 -25.27 11.26
C GLU A 169 4.76 -24.10 11.66
N ASP A 170 4.32 -24.11 12.92
CA ASP A 170 3.42 -23.09 13.46
C ASP A 170 4.02 -21.67 13.38
N LYS A 171 5.35 -21.55 13.49
CA LYS A 171 6.06 -20.26 13.44
C LYS A 171 6.29 -19.74 12.02
N CYS A 172 6.04 -20.54 10.98
CA CYS A 172 6.33 -20.16 9.60
C CYS A 172 5.55 -18.90 9.18
N LEU A 173 4.25 -18.85 9.49
CA LEU A 173 3.40 -17.71 9.12
C LEU A 173 3.84 -16.42 9.80
N SER A 174 4.13 -16.46 11.11
CA SER A 174 4.62 -15.29 11.84
C SER A 174 6.00 -14.84 11.35
N ASN A 175 6.88 -15.78 11.03
CA ASN A 175 8.19 -15.46 10.44
C ASN A 175 8.05 -14.76 9.09
N LEU A 176 7.14 -15.22 8.23
CA LEU A 176 6.84 -14.58 6.95
C LEU A 176 6.22 -13.20 7.15
N GLU A 177 5.27 -13.05 8.07
CA GLU A 177 4.61 -11.78 8.38
C GLU A 177 5.61 -10.71 8.85
N GLU A 178 6.59 -11.10 9.67
CA GLU A 178 7.55 -10.16 10.24
C GLU A 178 8.72 -9.83 9.32
N ASN A 179 9.15 -10.80 8.49
CA ASN A 179 10.43 -10.73 7.80
C ASN A 179 10.32 -10.64 6.28
N LEU A 180 9.19 -11.00 5.66
CA LEU A 180 9.00 -10.89 4.21
C LEU A 180 8.51 -9.49 3.86
N THR A 181 9.40 -8.68 3.29
CA THR A 181 9.10 -7.31 2.88
C THR A 181 9.06 -7.17 1.36
N LEU A 182 8.19 -6.29 0.88
CA LEU A 182 7.98 -6.04 -0.55
C LEU A 182 8.01 -4.54 -0.82
N SER A 183 8.52 -4.18 -1.99
CA SER A 183 8.35 -2.87 -2.59
C SER A 183 7.94 -3.05 -4.05
N TRP A 184 6.85 -2.41 -4.45
CA TRP A 184 6.37 -2.40 -5.83
C TRP A 184 6.26 -0.97 -6.31
N ILE A 185 7.27 -0.51 -7.03
CA ILE A 185 7.32 0.86 -7.53
C ILE A 185 6.79 0.86 -8.96
N LEU A 186 5.72 1.61 -9.20
CA LEU A 186 5.27 1.96 -10.54
C LEU A 186 5.97 3.23 -11.00
N ILE A 187 6.48 3.21 -12.23
CA ILE A 187 7.20 4.31 -12.86
C ILE A 187 6.46 4.70 -14.13
N ASP A 188 5.99 5.95 -14.17
CA ASP A 188 5.43 6.57 -15.37
C ASP A 188 6.57 7.32 -16.11
N PRO A 189 7.04 6.79 -17.25
CA PRO A 189 8.14 7.38 -18.01
C PRO A 189 7.73 8.70 -18.67
N THR A 190 6.45 8.88 -19.02
CA THR A 190 5.94 10.09 -19.68
C THR A 190 5.84 11.25 -18.71
N ARG A 191 5.44 10.97 -17.47
CA ARG A 191 5.30 11.98 -16.42
C ARG A 191 6.56 12.15 -15.58
N THR A 192 7.57 11.29 -15.74
CA THR A 192 8.77 11.22 -14.89
C THR A 192 8.39 11.19 -13.41
N ARG A 193 7.46 10.30 -13.06
CA ARG A 193 6.91 10.12 -11.71
C ARG A 193 7.00 8.66 -11.31
N ALA A 194 7.15 8.43 -10.02
CA ALA A 194 7.10 7.08 -9.44
C ALA A 194 6.20 7.03 -8.21
N ALA A 195 5.74 5.83 -7.84
CA ALA A 195 5.08 5.59 -6.56
C ALA A 195 5.21 4.14 -6.15
N ASP A 196 5.52 3.90 -4.86
CA ASP A 196 5.38 2.59 -4.25
C ASP A 196 3.90 2.30 -3.94
N VAL A 197 3.33 1.31 -4.64
CA VAL A 197 1.93 0.90 -4.51
C VAL A 197 1.74 -0.29 -3.56
N SER A 198 2.78 -0.68 -2.84
CA SER A 198 2.75 -1.78 -1.88
C SER A 198 2.96 -1.31 -0.43
N SER A 199 2.39 -2.03 0.53
CA SER A 199 2.82 -1.91 1.93
C SER A 199 4.19 -2.55 2.09
N ARG A 200 5.00 -2.08 3.04
CA ARG A 200 6.34 -2.69 3.24
C ARG A 200 6.23 -4.12 3.77
N ARG A 201 5.22 -4.38 4.60
CA ARG A 201 4.93 -5.67 5.24
C ARG A 201 3.55 -6.16 4.82
N PRO A 202 3.30 -7.48 4.89
CA PRO A 202 1.98 -8.00 4.56
C PRO A 202 0.94 -7.47 5.55
N VAL A 203 -0.23 -7.14 5.02
CA VAL A 203 -1.42 -6.79 5.81
C VAL A 203 -2.26 -8.02 6.14
N LEU A 204 -2.07 -9.12 5.40
CA LEU A 204 -2.71 -10.41 5.62
C LEU A 204 -1.76 -11.53 5.20
N VAL A 205 -1.68 -12.57 6.03
CA VAL A 205 -1.01 -13.83 5.72
C VAL A 205 -2.02 -14.96 5.87
N ARG A 206 -2.20 -15.76 4.83
CA ARG A 206 -3.18 -16.84 4.81
C ARG A 206 -2.53 -18.12 4.29
N ARG A 207 -2.64 -19.19 5.07
CA ARG A 207 -2.28 -20.53 4.62
C ARG A 207 -3.41 -21.14 3.79
N ASN A 208 -3.06 -21.70 2.64
CA ASN A 208 -3.94 -22.54 1.84
C ASN A 208 -3.55 -24.00 2.04
N TRP A 209 -4.34 -24.72 2.83
CA TRP A 209 -4.09 -26.13 3.13
C TRP A 209 -4.22 -27.04 1.90
N LEU A 210 -5.06 -26.66 0.93
CA LEU A 210 -5.31 -27.45 -0.28
C LEU A 210 -4.15 -27.35 -1.28
N ALA A 211 -3.69 -26.13 -1.53
CA ALA A 211 -2.55 -25.88 -2.43
C ALA A 211 -1.19 -26.09 -1.73
N ASN A 212 -1.20 -26.25 -0.40
CA ASN A 212 -0.01 -26.30 0.45
C ASN A 212 0.93 -25.10 0.21
N ASP A 213 0.34 -23.91 0.14
CA ASP A 213 1.04 -22.64 -0.02
C ASP A 213 0.59 -21.60 1.02
N VAL A 214 1.28 -20.48 1.04
CA VAL A 214 0.97 -19.31 1.87
C VAL A 214 0.80 -18.10 0.96
N GLU A 215 -0.39 -17.50 1.00
CA GLU A 215 -0.70 -16.23 0.33
C GLU A 215 -0.43 -15.07 1.30
N LEU A 216 0.46 -14.17 0.91
CA LEU A 216 0.71 -12.91 1.59
C LEU A 216 0.11 -11.77 0.77
N ARG A 217 -0.65 -10.89 1.41
CA ARG A 217 -1.20 -9.68 0.77
C ARG A 217 -0.52 -8.45 1.31
N TYR A 218 -0.15 -7.57 0.41
CA TYR A 218 0.34 -6.23 0.69
C TYR A 218 -0.66 -5.26 0.08
N ALA A 219 -1.01 -4.20 0.80
CA ALA A 219 -2.05 -3.30 0.33
C ALA A 219 -1.72 -1.86 0.63
N THR A 220 -2.02 -0.99 -0.34
CA THR A 220 -2.03 0.46 -0.14
C THR A 220 -3.33 1.04 -0.64
N VAL A 221 -3.70 2.18 -0.05
CA VAL A 221 -4.85 2.95 -0.47
C VAL A 221 -4.35 4.31 -0.93
N LEU A 222 -4.58 4.60 -2.21
CA LEU A 222 -4.24 5.85 -2.87
C LEU A 222 -5.52 6.66 -3.10
N SER A 223 -5.36 7.98 -3.29
CA SER A 223 -6.47 8.88 -3.57
C SER A 223 -6.13 9.76 -4.76
N GLY A 224 -6.96 9.69 -5.81
CA GLY A 224 -6.81 10.43 -7.06
C GLY A 224 -8.13 11.03 -7.53
N GLY A 225 -8.95 11.51 -6.59
CA GLY A 225 -10.36 11.86 -6.77
C GLY A 225 -11.27 10.78 -6.18
N GLU A 226 -11.04 9.53 -6.56
CA GLU A 226 -11.64 8.34 -5.94
C GLU A 226 -10.57 7.59 -5.12
N LEU A 227 -11.04 6.78 -4.16
CA LEU A 227 -10.18 5.91 -3.37
C LEU A 227 -9.89 4.64 -4.16
N VAL A 228 -8.60 4.36 -4.34
CA VAL A 228 -8.11 3.21 -5.10
C VAL A 228 -7.25 2.34 -4.18
N GLN A 229 -7.54 1.05 -4.13
CA GLN A 229 -6.74 0.07 -3.42
C GLN A 229 -5.82 -0.66 -4.41
N CYS A 230 -4.52 -0.62 -4.13
CA CYS A 230 -3.53 -1.47 -4.79
C CYS A 230 -3.31 -2.69 -3.90
N LEU A 231 -3.56 -3.88 -4.45
CA LEU A 231 -3.42 -5.15 -3.76
C LEU A 231 -2.34 -5.98 -4.45
N VAL A 232 -1.24 -6.22 -3.75
CA VAL A 232 -0.21 -7.15 -4.20
C VAL A 232 -0.40 -8.47 -3.48
N ALA A 233 -0.53 -9.56 -4.23
CA ALA A 233 -0.57 -10.91 -3.71
C ALA A 233 0.75 -11.63 -4.04
N VAL A 234 1.34 -12.26 -3.03
CA VAL A 234 2.55 -13.07 -3.14
C VAL A 234 2.23 -14.46 -2.62
N THR A 235 2.39 -15.47 -3.44
CA THR A 235 2.18 -16.87 -3.07
C THR A 235 3.53 -17.55 -2.86
N CYS A 236 3.75 -18.06 -1.66
CA CYS A 236 4.92 -18.83 -1.29
C CYS A 236 4.53 -20.31 -1.16
N GLY A 237 5.06 -21.16 -2.02
CA GLY A 237 4.74 -22.59 -2.09
C GLY A 237 5.99 -23.46 -2.22
N GLY A 238 5.83 -24.77 -1.97
CA GLY A 238 6.94 -25.71 -1.95
C GLY A 238 7.66 -25.83 -3.30
N GLY A 239 8.91 -25.37 -3.35
CA GLY A 239 9.85 -25.56 -4.45
C GLY A 239 10.89 -26.60 -4.06
N GLY A 240 10.60 -27.88 -4.29
CA GLY A 240 11.52 -28.98 -3.95
C GLY A 240 11.82 -29.08 -2.46
N THR A 241 12.98 -28.59 -2.02
CA THR A 241 13.53 -28.77 -0.65
C THR A 241 13.18 -27.67 0.34
N GLY A 242 12.39 -26.67 -0.05
CA GLY A 242 12.00 -25.55 0.83
C GLY A 242 10.95 -24.63 0.22
N LEU A 243 10.63 -23.55 0.93
CA LEU A 243 9.69 -22.53 0.49
C LEU A 243 10.27 -21.69 -0.68
N ALA A 244 9.47 -21.42 -1.70
CA ALA A 244 9.85 -20.52 -2.79
C ALA A 244 8.73 -19.51 -3.06
N VAL A 245 9.10 -18.30 -3.49
CA VAL A 245 8.17 -17.29 -3.99
C VAL A 245 7.78 -17.67 -5.41
N GLY A 246 6.51 -17.98 -5.64
CA GLY A 246 6.00 -18.48 -6.92
C GLY A 246 5.20 -17.42 -7.68
N GLU A 247 3.97 -17.12 -7.24
CA GLU A 247 3.12 -16.14 -7.91
C GLU A 247 3.27 -14.77 -7.24
N VAL A 248 3.50 -13.73 -8.03
CA VAL A 248 3.57 -12.33 -7.55
C VAL A 248 2.72 -11.48 -8.48
N ARG A 249 1.62 -10.95 -7.96
CA ARG A 249 0.59 -10.24 -8.73
C ARG A 249 0.25 -8.90 -8.10
N LEU A 250 0.06 -7.88 -8.94
CA LEU A 250 -0.59 -6.63 -8.58
C LEU A 250 -1.99 -6.56 -9.21
N ASP A 251 -2.97 -6.19 -8.38
CA ASP A 251 -4.34 -5.88 -8.73
C ASP A 251 -4.71 -4.49 -8.23
N VAL A 252 -5.63 -3.82 -8.95
CA VAL A 252 -6.14 -2.50 -8.57
C VAL A 252 -7.66 -2.56 -8.48
N GLU A 253 -8.20 -2.12 -7.36
CA GLU A 253 -9.64 -2.18 -7.04
C GLU A 253 -10.16 -0.85 -6.49
N ASP A 254 -11.44 -0.55 -6.73
CA ASP A 254 -12.15 0.51 -6.01
C ASP A 254 -12.67 0.03 -4.66
N MET A 255 -13.37 0.93 -3.95
CA MET A 255 -14.04 0.62 -2.69
C MET A 255 -15.01 -0.56 -2.80
N GLU A 256 -15.56 -0.83 -3.98
CA GLU A 256 -16.61 -1.83 -4.23
C GLU A 256 -16.02 -3.19 -4.69
N GLY A 257 -14.69 -3.30 -4.75
CA GLY A 257 -13.97 -4.47 -5.24
C GLY A 257 -14.02 -4.64 -6.76
N LYS A 258 -14.47 -3.62 -7.49
CA LYS A 258 -14.42 -3.62 -8.95
C LYS A 258 -12.98 -3.34 -9.37
N LYS A 259 -12.47 -4.19 -10.26
CA LYS A 259 -11.14 -4.01 -10.85
C LYS A 259 -11.09 -2.73 -11.66
N LEU A 260 -10.04 -1.93 -11.43
CA LEU A 260 -9.83 -0.65 -12.09
C LEU A 260 -8.69 -0.73 -13.10
N GLY A 261 -8.81 0.07 -14.15
CA GLY A 261 -7.74 0.25 -15.13
C GLY A 261 -6.74 1.31 -14.75
N TRP A 262 -5.75 1.48 -15.62
CA TRP A 262 -4.66 2.44 -15.40
C TRP A 262 -5.16 3.89 -15.25
N LYS A 263 -6.27 4.28 -15.88
CA LYS A 263 -6.78 5.66 -15.77
C LYS A 263 -6.98 6.09 -14.31
N SER A 264 -7.59 5.22 -13.49
CA SER A 264 -7.82 5.50 -12.07
C SER A 264 -6.54 5.37 -11.25
N LEU A 265 -5.70 4.37 -11.56
CA LEU A 265 -4.42 4.18 -10.88
C LEU A 265 -3.46 5.34 -11.14
N GLY A 266 -3.29 5.78 -12.38
CA GLY A 266 -2.43 6.88 -12.77
C GLY A 266 -2.84 8.20 -12.12
N ALA A 267 -4.15 8.48 -12.03
CA ALA A 267 -4.65 9.64 -11.28
C ALA A 267 -4.31 9.54 -9.78
N ALA A 268 -4.39 8.34 -9.20
CA ALA A 268 -4.06 8.09 -7.81
C ALA A 268 -2.54 8.12 -7.53
N VAL A 269 -1.70 7.71 -8.48
CA VAL A 269 -0.22 7.80 -8.41
C VAL A 269 0.25 9.25 -8.57
N GLU A 270 -0.36 10.01 -9.49
CA GLU A 270 -0.02 11.41 -9.71
C GLU A 270 -0.43 12.28 -8.52
N GLY A 271 -1.57 11.93 -7.93
CA GLY A 271 -2.23 12.68 -6.87
C GLY A 271 -1.95 12.24 -5.45
N GLY A 272 -1.55 10.99 -5.25
CA GLY A 272 -1.40 10.36 -3.95
C GLY A 272 -0.01 10.56 -3.40
N ARG A 273 0.10 11.32 -2.29
CA ARG A 273 1.25 11.20 -1.39
C ARG A 273 0.93 10.14 -0.34
N LYS A 274 1.80 9.15 -0.21
CA LYS A 274 1.61 8.01 0.68
C LYS A 274 2.11 8.33 2.08
N ARG A 275 1.21 8.54 3.06
CA ARG A 275 1.59 8.66 4.48
C ARG A 275 2.44 7.46 4.91
N ARG A 276 3.65 7.70 5.46
CA ARG A 276 4.42 6.66 6.17
C ARG A 276 3.59 6.22 7.38
N GLY A 277 3.02 5.05 7.30
CA GLY A 277 2.33 4.47 8.45
C GLY A 277 3.34 4.10 9.53
N GLY A 278 3.06 4.39 10.80
CA GLY A 278 3.66 3.64 11.90
C GLY A 278 3.46 2.13 11.70
N LYS A 279 4.29 1.31 12.36
CA LYS A 279 4.15 -0.16 12.29
C LYS A 279 2.70 -0.54 12.66
N GLY A 280 1.94 -1.05 11.70
CA GLY A 280 0.53 -1.44 11.89
C GLY A 280 -0.51 -0.51 11.22
N GLU A 281 -0.19 0.75 10.93
CA GLU A 281 -1.18 1.69 10.35
C GLU A 281 -1.70 1.24 8.97
N GLU A 282 -0.85 0.64 8.14
CA GLU A 282 -1.26 0.10 6.83
C GLU A 282 -2.25 -1.06 6.98
N ARG A 283 -2.04 -1.90 8.00
CA ARG A 283 -2.94 -3.01 8.35
C ARG A 283 -4.26 -2.48 8.90
N GLU A 284 -4.24 -1.51 9.81
CA GLU A 284 -5.45 -0.87 10.31
C GLU A 284 -6.27 -0.22 9.19
N ARG A 285 -5.61 0.45 8.23
CA ARG A 285 -6.28 1.02 7.07
C ARG A 285 -6.90 -0.06 6.18
N TYR A 286 -6.16 -1.15 5.92
CA TYR A 286 -6.67 -2.29 5.18
C TYR A 286 -7.87 -2.93 5.88
N GLU A 287 -7.79 -3.17 7.19
CA GLU A 287 -8.90 -3.71 7.98
C GLU A 287 -10.10 -2.77 8.02
N GLY A 288 -9.87 -1.46 8.13
CA GLY A 288 -10.88 -0.42 8.04
C GLY A 288 -11.60 -0.42 6.69
N TRP A 289 -10.83 -0.49 5.59
CA TRP A 289 -11.36 -0.64 4.23
C TRP A 289 -12.27 -1.88 4.11
N TRP A 290 -11.81 -3.03 4.59
CA TRP A 290 -12.60 -4.27 4.56
C TRP A 290 -13.81 -4.27 5.49
N ARG A 291 -13.76 -3.53 6.60
CA ARG A 291 -14.91 -3.34 7.49
C ARG A 291 -15.97 -2.51 6.80
N GLU A 292 -15.58 -1.36 6.25
CA GLU A 292 -16.46 -0.49 5.49
C GLU A 292 -17.08 -1.20 4.29
N GLU A 293 -16.29 -1.98 3.56
CA GLU A 293 -16.78 -2.70 2.39
C GLU A 293 -17.78 -3.81 2.77
N ARG A 294 -17.50 -4.55 3.86
CA ARG A 294 -18.47 -5.51 4.42
C ARG A 294 -19.76 -4.83 4.85
N GLU A 295 -19.68 -3.68 5.52
CA GLU A 295 -20.87 -2.92 5.94
C GLU A 295 -21.68 -2.43 4.74
N ARG A 296 -21.04 -1.89 3.69
CA ARG A 296 -21.73 -1.44 2.47
C ARG A 296 -22.40 -2.59 1.74
N ARG A 297 -21.70 -3.73 1.57
CA ARG A 297 -22.29 -4.96 0.99
C ARG A 297 -23.49 -5.46 1.80
N GLN A 298 -23.40 -5.44 3.13
CA GLN A 298 -24.53 -5.78 3.99
C GLN A 298 -25.69 -4.80 3.84
N ARG A 299 -25.44 -3.49 3.78
CA ARG A 299 -26.48 -2.47 3.54
C ARG A 299 -27.15 -2.67 2.17
N LYS A 300 -26.38 -2.99 1.12
CA LYS A 300 -26.92 -3.29 -0.22
C LYS A 300 -27.76 -4.56 -0.22
N ARG A 301 -27.26 -5.66 0.37
CA ARG A 301 -28.00 -6.91 0.51
C ARG A 301 -29.29 -6.73 1.31
N ARG A 302 -29.30 -5.90 2.36
CA ARG A 302 -30.52 -5.52 3.10
C ARG A 302 -31.51 -4.75 2.23
N ARG A 303 -31.04 -3.82 1.39
CA ARG A 303 -31.90 -3.08 0.43
C ARG A 303 -32.49 -4.01 -0.63
N GLU A 304 -31.69 -4.91 -1.18
CA GLU A 304 -32.13 -5.92 -2.16
C GLU A 304 -33.10 -6.91 -1.53
N ASN A 305 -32.79 -7.48 -0.36
CA ASN A 305 -33.72 -8.33 0.37
C ASN A 305 -35.03 -7.60 0.67
N ARG A 306 -34.99 -6.32 1.08
CA ARG A 306 -36.22 -5.55 1.31
C ARG A 306 -37.05 -5.42 0.02
N ARG A 307 -36.42 -5.22 -1.14
CA ARG A 307 -37.11 -5.18 -2.44
C ARG A 307 -37.73 -6.54 -2.79
N VAL A 308 -36.98 -7.63 -2.59
CA VAL A 308 -37.48 -9.01 -2.79
C VAL A 308 -38.64 -9.31 -1.84
N THR A 309 -38.49 -9.04 -0.54
CA THR A 309 -39.55 -9.22 0.45
C THR A 309 -40.80 -8.43 0.08
N VAL A 310 -40.66 -7.16 -0.33
CA VAL A 310 -41.81 -6.37 -0.79
C VAL A 310 -42.45 -7.02 -2.03
N LEU A 311 -41.66 -7.39 -3.04
CA LEU A 311 -42.17 -7.96 -4.29
C LEU A 311 -42.88 -9.31 -4.10
N PHE A 312 -42.38 -10.18 -3.24
CA PHE A 312 -42.90 -11.56 -3.11
C PHE A 312 -43.85 -11.75 -1.92
N VAL A 313 -43.63 -11.07 -0.79
CA VAL A 313 -44.45 -11.28 0.42
C VAL A 313 -45.71 -10.43 0.40
N THR A 314 -45.65 -9.19 -0.10
CA THR A 314 -46.84 -8.31 -0.09
C THR A 314 -48.01 -8.85 -0.93
N PRO A 315 -47.83 -9.43 -2.14
CA PRO A 315 -48.95 -9.97 -2.88
C PRO A 315 -49.59 -11.18 -2.20
N VAL A 316 -48.77 -12.04 -1.56
CA VAL A 316 -49.25 -13.22 -0.82
C VAL A 316 -50.10 -12.79 0.39
N VAL A 317 -49.65 -11.79 1.15
CA VAL A 317 -50.41 -11.26 2.28
C VAL A 317 -51.73 -10.64 1.81
N ILE A 318 -51.71 -9.88 0.71
CA ILE A 318 -52.93 -9.30 0.11
C ILE A 318 -53.89 -10.42 -0.31
N LEU A 319 -53.42 -11.45 -1.02
CA LEU A 319 -54.24 -12.59 -1.44
C LEU A 319 -54.89 -13.31 -0.25
N LEU A 320 -54.13 -13.61 0.80
CA LEU A 320 -54.64 -14.24 2.02
C LEU A 320 -55.70 -13.37 2.71
N SER A 321 -55.48 -12.05 2.76
CA SER A 321 -56.45 -11.12 3.36
C SER A 321 -57.78 -11.08 2.57
N VAL A 322 -57.72 -11.14 1.24
CA VAL A 322 -58.90 -11.19 0.37
C VAL A 322 -59.62 -12.53 0.51
N LEU A 323 -58.90 -13.64 0.56
CA LEU A 323 -59.50 -14.97 0.77
C LEU A 323 -60.23 -15.04 2.11
N LEU A 324 -59.62 -14.50 3.17
CA LEU A 324 -60.21 -14.50 4.50
C LEU A 324 -61.46 -13.61 4.57
N SER A 325 -61.45 -12.45 3.92
CA SER A 325 -62.64 -11.57 3.88
C SER A 325 -63.79 -12.19 3.09
N VAL A 326 -63.50 -12.89 1.98
CA VAL A 326 -64.51 -13.64 1.21
C VAL A 326 -65.09 -14.79 2.06
N LEU A 327 -64.26 -15.56 2.75
CA LEU A 327 -64.73 -16.64 3.64
C LEU A 327 -65.64 -16.12 4.76
N VAL A 328 -65.27 -15.00 5.40
CA VAL A 328 -66.10 -14.35 6.42
C VAL A 328 -67.43 -13.88 5.84
N PHE A 329 -67.42 -13.24 4.67
CA PHE A 329 -68.64 -12.75 4.02
C PHE A 329 -69.59 -13.90 3.64
N VAL A 330 -69.06 -14.98 3.06
CA VAL A 330 -69.84 -16.20 2.74
C VAL A 330 -70.38 -16.84 4.01
N GLY A 331 -69.57 -16.94 5.07
CA GLY A 331 -70.00 -17.46 6.38
C GLY A 331 -71.16 -16.65 6.97
N ILE A 332 -71.08 -15.32 6.94
CA ILE A 332 -72.17 -14.43 7.41
C ILE A 332 -73.43 -14.63 6.56
N LYS A 333 -73.31 -14.68 5.22
CA LYS A 333 -74.45 -14.90 4.32
C LYS A 333 -75.10 -16.27 4.53
N PHE A 334 -74.30 -17.31 4.74
CA PHE A 334 -74.79 -18.66 5.03
C PHE A 334 -75.50 -18.72 6.38
N LEU A 335 -74.96 -18.05 7.40
CA LEU A 335 -75.60 -17.93 8.71
C LEU A 335 -76.94 -17.18 8.62
N GLN A 336 -77.00 -16.09 7.85
CA GLN A 336 -78.25 -15.37 7.59
C GLN A 336 -79.29 -16.27 6.90
N LEU A 337 -78.89 -17.08 5.92
CA LEU A 337 -79.77 -18.03 5.24
C LEU A 337 -80.27 -19.14 6.17
N LEU A 338 -79.43 -19.66 7.06
CA LEU A 338 -79.80 -20.68 8.06
C LEU A 338 -80.75 -20.16 9.14
N VAL A 339 -80.67 -18.88 9.49
CA VAL A 339 -81.54 -18.24 10.50
C VAL A 339 -82.85 -17.72 9.89
N SER A 340 -82.94 -17.60 8.56
CA SER A 340 -84.13 -17.10 7.86
C SER A 340 -85.37 -18.03 7.77
N PRO A 341 -85.35 -19.36 8.02
CA PRO A 341 -86.55 -20.18 7.87
C PRO A 341 -87.47 -20.21 9.10
N PHE A 342 -87.26 -19.35 10.11
CA PHE A 342 -88.07 -19.36 11.35
C PHE A 342 -89.09 -18.21 11.49
N ASN A 343 -89.24 -17.34 10.49
CA ASN A 343 -90.27 -16.28 10.48
C ASN A 343 -91.15 -16.38 9.22
N GLY A 344 -91.83 -17.51 9.05
CA GLY A 344 -92.90 -17.71 8.07
C GLY A 344 -94.13 -18.25 8.76
#